data_AF-A0A835BCJ3-F1
#
_entry.id   AF-A0A835BCJ3-F1
#
_cell.length_a   1.000
_cell.length_b   1.000
_cell.length_c   1.000
_cell.angle_alpha   90.00
_cell.angle_beta   90.00
_cell.angle_gamma   90.00
#
_symmetry.space_group_name_H-M   'P 1'
#
loop_
_entity.id
_entity.type
_entity.pdbx_description
1 polymer ?
#
loop_
_entity_poly.entity_id
_entity_poly.type
_entity_poly.pdbx_seq_one_letter_code
_entity_poly.pdbx_strand_id
1 'polypeptide(L)'
;MANAGGGGWNGLFWAVNPGSRVLLDSYEVALGLEAGKLAASRRVLSEYGNMMGATIFFVLDEMRRRRRDGVEEAGEEGQWGIMSGIGPGLTIETILLRAASRWNDTRQ
;
A
#
# COMPACT_ATOMS: atom_id res chain seq x y z
N MET A 1 11.85 18.48 -9.24
CA MET A 1 11.30 17.17 -8.84
C MET A 1 11.36 17.12 -7.32
N ALA A 2 10.21 16.93 -6.66
CA ALA A 2 10.12 17.08 -5.20
C ALA A 2 10.86 15.93 -4.49
N ASN A 3 11.82 16.29 -3.63
CA ASN A 3 12.51 15.37 -2.73
C ASN A 3 11.50 14.85 -1.69
N ALA A 4 11.02 13.62 -1.87
CA ALA A 4 10.43 12.86 -0.79
C ALA A 4 11.54 12.55 0.22
N GLY A 5 11.42 13.09 1.44
CA GLY A 5 12.45 12.98 2.48
C GLY A 5 12.89 11.53 2.75
N GLY A 6 14.19 11.35 2.90
CA GLY A 6 14.83 10.20 3.54
C GLY A 6 14.99 8.90 2.73
N GLY A 7 14.03 8.50 1.89
CA GLY A 7 14.03 7.14 1.31
C GLY A 7 13.40 6.97 -0.09
N GLY A 8 13.11 8.06 -0.80
CA GLY A 8 12.46 7.98 -2.13
C GLY A 8 11.11 7.25 -2.08
N TRP A 9 10.84 6.37 -3.05
CA TRP A 9 9.60 5.56 -3.08
C TRP A 9 9.48 4.58 -1.89
N ASN A 10 10.61 4.20 -1.30
CA ASN A 10 10.66 3.34 -0.11
C ASN A 10 10.47 4.13 1.20
N GLY A 11 10.33 5.46 1.16
CA GLY A 11 9.84 6.24 2.30
C GLY A 11 8.31 6.23 2.47
N LEU A 12 7.58 5.62 1.52
CA LEU A 12 6.13 5.59 1.46
C LEU A 12 5.60 4.18 1.72
N PHE A 13 4.41 4.09 2.34
CA PHE A 13 3.62 2.85 2.31
C PHE A 13 2.84 2.75 1.00
N TRP A 14 2.53 1.53 0.55
CA TRP A 14 1.90 1.29 -0.74
C TRP A 14 0.65 0.42 -0.61
N ALA A 15 -0.49 0.94 -1.09
CA ALA A 15 -1.74 0.22 -1.21
C ALA A 15 -2.09 0.10 -2.70
N VAL A 16 -1.75 -1.01 -3.34
CA VAL A 16 -2.03 -1.22 -4.77
C VAL A 16 -3.24 -2.13 -4.93
N ASN A 17 -4.22 -1.72 -5.74
CA ASN A 17 -5.33 -2.57 -6.16
C ASN A 17 -4.80 -3.65 -7.12
N PRO A 18 -4.70 -4.92 -6.68
CA PRO A 18 -4.02 -5.94 -7.45
C PRO A 18 -4.95 -6.51 -8.53
N GLY A 19 -4.71 -6.12 -9.77
CA GLY A 19 -5.36 -6.77 -10.92
C GLY A 19 -4.87 -8.22 -11.14
N SER A 20 -3.57 -8.43 -10.93
CA SER A 20 -2.88 -9.72 -11.06
C SER A 20 -1.54 -9.69 -10.31
N ARG A 21 -0.89 -10.85 -10.14
CA ARG A 21 0.46 -10.94 -9.53
C ARG A 21 1.50 -10.19 -10.36
N VAL A 22 1.45 -10.34 -11.69
CA VAL A 22 2.34 -9.67 -12.64
C VAL A 22 2.27 -8.15 -12.51
N LEU A 23 1.08 -7.61 -12.21
CA LEU A 23 0.92 -6.17 -12.01
C LEU A 23 1.69 -5.70 -10.77
N LEU A 24 1.59 -6.42 -9.64
CA LEU A 24 2.33 -6.09 -8.42
C LEU A 24 3.84 -6.19 -8.65
N ASP A 25 4.30 -7.23 -9.35
CA ASP A 25 5.71 -7.40 -9.70
C ASP A 25 6.21 -6.22 -10.57
N SER A 26 5.37 -5.73 -11.48
CA SER A 26 5.69 -4.56 -12.31
C SER A 26 5.84 -3.28 -11.49
N TYR A 27 5.03 -3.09 -10.44
CA TYR A 27 5.19 -1.94 -9.52
C TYR A 27 6.52 -2.02 -8.77
N GLU A 28 6.87 -3.18 -8.23
CA GLU A 28 8.13 -3.38 -7.50
C GLU A 28 9.34 -3.08 -8.39
N VAL A 29 9.37 -3.61 -9.61
CA VAL A 29 10.47 -3.39 -10.56
C VAL A 29 10.52 -1.93 -11.02
N ALA A 30 9.39 -1.35 -11.43
CA ALA A 30 9.37 0.00 -12.01
C ALA A 30 9.76 1.10 -11.01
N LEU A 31 9.44 0.90 -9.73
CA LEU A 31 9.66 1.89 -8.67
C LEU A 31 10.85 1.55 -7.77
N GLY A 32 11.47 0.38 -7.95
CA GLY A 32 12.53 -0.11 -7.08
C GLY A 32 12.07 -0.30 -5.64
N LEU A 33 10.87 -0.86 -5.45
CA LEU A 33 10.31 -1.07 -4.12
C LEU A 33 11.04 -2.22 -3.40
N GLU A 34 11.29 -2.02 -2.11
CA GLU A 34 11.82 -3.06 -1.23
C GLU A 34 10.83 -4.22 -1.08
N ALA A 35 11.38 -5.42 -0.85
CA ALA A 35 10.58 -6.60 -0.56
C ALA A 35 9.72 -6.33 0.70
N GLY A 36 8.41 -6.59 0.58
CA GLY A 36 7.45 -6.35 1.66
C GLY A 36 6.57 -5.11 1.45
N LYS A 37 6.98 -4.16 0.61
CA LYS A 37 6.19 -2.93 0.32
C LYS A 37 4.78 -3.18 -0.20
N LEU A 38 4.59 -4.28 -0.94
CA LEU A 38 3.30 -4.70 -1.47
C LEU A 38 2.71 -5.91 -0.75
N ALA A 39 3.19 -6.26 0.44
CA ALA A 39 2.82 -7.50 1.12
C ALA A 39 1.33 -7.55 1.48
N ALA A 40 0.71 -6.44 1.88
CA ALA A 40 -0.74 -6.36 2.07
C ALA A 40 -1.51 -6.62 0.77
N SER A 41 -1.13 -5.96 -0.35
CA SER A 41 -1.72 -6.20 -1.66
C SER A 41 -1.57 -7.65 -2.13
N ARG A 42 -0.39 -8.25 -1.92
CA ARG A 42 -0.11 -9.65 -2.28
C ARG A 42 -0.96 -10.62 -1.45
N ARG A 43 -1.13 -10.36 -0.15
CA ARG A 43 -1.97 -11.18 0.72
C ARG A 43 -3.43 -11.14 0.29
N VAL A 44 -3.98 -9.95 0.08
CA VAL A 44 -5.38 -9.79 -0.35
C VAL A 44 -5.63 -10.49 -1.68
N LEU A 45 -4.73 -10.33 -2.66
CA LEU A 45 -4.82 -11.05 -3.92
C LEU A 45 -4.78 -12.58 -3.73
N SER A 46 -3.97 -13.07 -2.79
CA SER A 46 -3.84 -14.51 -2.53
C SER A 46 -5.05 -15.11 -1.81
N GLU A 47 -5.67 -14.36 -0.90
CA GLU A 47 -6.80 -14.84 -0.09
C GLU A 47 -8.15 -14.63 -0.79
N TYR A 48 -8.32 -13.52 -1.53
CA TYR A 48 -9.61 -13.10 -2.08
C TYR A 48 -9.64 -12.97 -3.60
N GLY A 49 -8.48 -13.00 -4.26
CA GLY A 49 -8.38 -12.71 -5.68
C GLY A 49 -8.64 -11.24 -6.01
N ASN A 50 -8.89 -10.96 -7.30
CA ASN A 50 -9.25 -9.63 -7.78
C ASN A 50 -10.78 -9.45 -7.68
N MET A 51 -11.22 -8.66 -6.70
CA MET A 51 -12.62 -8.30 -6.47
C MET A 51 -12.98 -6.97 -7.16
N MET A 52 -12.30 -6.64 -8.25
CA MET A 52 -12.40 -5.36 -8.96
C MET A 52 -12.06 -4.17 -8.03
N GLY A 53 -12.79 -3.06 -8.14
CA GLY A 53 -12.54 -1.86 -7.33
C GLY A 53 -12.62 -2.09 -5.83
N ALA A 54 -13.38 -3.09 -5.36
CA ALA A 54 -13.52 -3.38 -3.93
C ALA A 54 -12.21 -3.86 -3.28
N THR A 55 -11.30 -4.44 -4.07
CA THR A 55 -10.05 -5.02 -3.56
C THR A 55 -9.20 -4.01 -2.81
N ILE A 56 -9.22 -2.72 -3.22
CA ILE A 56 -8.41 -1.70 -2.57
C ILE A 56 -8.80 -1.47 -1.10
N PHE A 57 -10.08 -1.60 -0.76
CA PHE A 57 -10.53 -1.46 0.63
C PHE A 57 -10.03 -2.61 1.50
N PHE A 58 -9.95 -3.83 0.94
CA PHE A 58 -9.38 -4.98 1.64
C PHE A 58 -7.88 -4.81 1.83
N VAL A 59 -7.16 -4.22 0.86
CA VAL A 59 -5.74 -3.90 1.03
C VAL A 59 -5.53 -2.91 2.16
N LEU A 60 -6.31 -1.83 2.21
CA LEU A 60 -6.22 -0.83 3.28
C LEU A 60 -6.55 -1.44 4.65
N ASP A 61 -7.55 -2.31 4.73
CA ASP A 61 -7.90 -3.01 5.98
C ASP A 61 -6.79 -3.97 6.43
N GLU A 62 -6.20 -4.74 5.51
CA GLU A 62 -5.08 -5.63 5.81
C GLU A 62 -3.86 -4.84 6.30
N MET A 63 -3.52 -3.71 5.68
CA MET A 63 -2.45 -2.82 6.16
C MET A 63 -2.74 -2.31 7.57
N ARG A 64 -3.97 -1.86 7.84
CA ARG A 64 -4.39 -1.41 9.17
C ARG A 64 -4.29 -2.54 10.19
N ARG A 65 -4.64 -3.77 9.82
CA ARG A 65 -4.57 -4.96 10.66
C ARG A 65 -3.12 -5.29 11.02
N ARG A 66 -2.22 -5.35 10.04
CA ARG A 66 -0.77 -5.59 10.24
C ARG A 66 -0.14 -4.56 11.18
N ARG A 67 -0.44 -3.28 10.97
CA ARG A 67 -0.05 -2.16 11.86
C ARG A 67 -0.51 -2.31 13.30
N ARG A 68 -1.75 -2.74 13.49
CA ARG A 68 -2.32 -2.94 14.83
C ARG A 68 -1.67 -4.13 15.52
N ASP A 69 -1.46 -5.21 14.79
CA ASP A 69 -0.98 -6.49 15.32
C ASP A 69 0.56 -6.50 15.47
N GLY A 70 1.25 -5.43 15.07
CA GLY A 70 2.70 -5.27 15.19
C GLY A 70 3.50 -6.14 14.21
N VAL A 71 2.86 -6.56 13.11
CA VAL A 71 3.43 -7.46 12.09
C VAL A 71 3.78 -6.67 10.82
N GLU A 72 4.06 -5.38 10.95
CA GLU A 72 4.53 -4.58 9.81
C GLU A 72 5.86 -5.14 9.30
N GLU A 73 5.91 -5.40 8.00
CA GLU A 73 7.17 -5.71 7.32
C GLU A 73 7.98 -4.43 7.12
N ALA A 74 9.30 -4.58 6.98
CA ALA A 74 10.18 -3.47 6.63
C ALA A 74 9.62 -2.73 5.41
N GLY A 75 9.30 -1.45 5.59
CA GLY A 75 8.72 -0.62 4.54
C GLY A 75 7.21 -0.40 4.58
N GLU A 76 6.44 -1.06 5.43
CA GLU A 76 5.07 -0.57 5.71
C GLU A 76 5.07 0.69 6.61
N GLU A 77 6.24 1.01 7.17
CA GLU A 77 6.52 2.18 8.00
C GLU A 77 6.46 3.49 7.19
N GLY A 78 5.59 4.42 7.62
CA GLY A 78 5.51 5.73 7.00
C GLY A 78 4.22 6.48 7.32
N GLN A 79 4.35 7.79 7.56
CA GLN A 79 3.17 8.66 7.71
C GLN A 79 2.47 8.91 6.37
N TRP A 80 3.18 8.84 5.27
CA TRP A 80 2.66 9.09 3.93
C TRP A 80 2.70 7.80 3.10
N GLY A 81 1.75 7.68 2.18
CA GLY A 81 1.69 6.52 1.30
C GLY A 81 0.89 6.79 0.05
N ILE A 82 1.02 5.88 -0.90
CA ILE A 82 0.32 5.94 -2.18
C ILE A 82 -0.68 4.80 -2.25
N MET A 83 -1.92 5.16 -2.56
CA MET A 83 -2.92 4.21 -3.03
C MET A 83 -3.01 4.30 -4.54
N SER A 84 -2.97 3.17 -5.25
CA SER A 84 -3.08 3.18 -6.70
C SER A 84 -3.84 1.98 -7.26
N GLY A 85 -4.52 2.18 -8.38
CA GLY A 85 -5.20 1.13 -9.12
C GLY A 85 -5.14 1.36 -10.62
N ILE A 86 -5.25 0.28 -11.38
CA ILE A 86 -5.27 0.31 -12.85
C ILE A 86 -6.61 -0.22 -13.33
N GLY A 87 -7.34 0.61 -14.08
CA GLY A 87 -8.64 0.31 -14.65
C GLY A 87 -8.60 0.00 -16.16
N PRO A 88 -9.76 -0.35 -16.74
CA PRO A 88 -9.90 -0.57 -18.19
C PRO A 88 -9.44 0.66 -18.99
N GLY A 89 -8.84 0.42 -20.17
CA GLY A 89 -8.33 1.50 -21.02
C GLY A 89 -7.00 2.10 -20.57
N LEU A 90 -6.26 1.43 -19.67
CA LEU A 90 -4.98 1.89 -19.10
C LEU A 90 -5.11 3.15 -18.24
N THR A 91 -6.24 3.33 -17.58
CA THR A 91 -6.42 4.40 -16.60
C THR A 91 -5.67 4.04 -15.33
N ILE A 92 -4.79 4.93 -14.86
CA ILE A 92 -4.11 4.82 -13.57
C ILE A 92 -4.74 5.85 -12.62
N GLU A 93 -5.27 5.37 -11.51
CA GLU A 93 -5.71 6.22 -10.42
C GLU A 93 -4.68 6.16 -9.30
N THR A 94 -4.31 7.33 -8.77
CA THR A 94 -3.31 7.45 -7.70
C THR A 94 -3.78 8.48 -6.69
N ILE A 95 -3.79 8.11 -5.41
CA ILE A 95 -4.21 8.96 -4.30
C ILE A 95 -3.10 8.98 -3.25
N LEU A 96 -2.67 10.18 -2.86
CA LEU A 96 -1.76 10.36 -1.72
C LEU A 96 -2.54 10.22 -0.42
N LEU A 97 -2.08 9.32 0.44
CA LEU A 97 -2.65 9.04 1.75
C LEU A 97 -1.73 9.53 2.85
N ARG A 98 -2.32 10.02 3.93
CA ARG A 98 -1.64 10.21 5.20
C ARG A 98 -2.21 9.25 6.23
N ALA A 99 -1.36 8.44 6.84
CA ALA A 99 -1.74 7.58 7.94
C ALA A 99 -2.23 8.45 9.11
N ALA A 100 -3.41 8.12 9.64
CA ALA A 100 -3.88 8.75 10.86
C ALA A 100 -2.93 8.39 12.01
N SER A 101 -2.51 9.41 12.78
CA SER A 101 -1.83 9.17 14.05
C SER A 101 -2.74 8.33 14.95
N ARG A 102 -2.17 7.36 15.66
CA ARG A 102 -2.91 6.58 16.67
C ARG A 102 -3.65 7.58 17.57
N TRP A 103 -4.97 7.49 17.62
CA TRP A 103 -5.80 8.26 18.54
C TRP A 103 -5.63 7.64 19.93
N ASN A 104 -4.49 7.94 20.56
CA ASN A 104 -4.17 7.52 21.91
C ASN A 104 -3.38 8.65 22.57
N ASP A 105 -4.06 9.78 22.80
CA ASP A 105 -3.64 10.76 23.79
C ASP A 105 -4.89 11.47 24.35
N THR A 106 -4.93 11.68 25.67
CA THR A 106 -6.01 12.31 26.47
C THR A 106 -7.33 11.55 26.69
N ARG A 107 -7.27 10.47 27.49
CA ARG A 107 -8.23 10.23 28.60
C ARG A 107 -7.51 9.52 29.75
N GLN A 108 -6.76 10.30 30.52
CA GLN A 108 -6.64 10.10 31.98
C GLN A 108 -7.45 11.20 32.65
#